data_AF-A0A926AI88-F1
#
_entry.id   AF-A0A926AI88-F1
#
_cell.length_a   1.000
_cell.length_b   1.000
_cell.length_c   1.000
_cell.angle_alpha   90.00
_cell.angle_beta   90.00
_cell.angle_gamma   90.00
#
_symmetry.space_group_name_H-M   'P 1'
#
loop_
_entity.id
_entity.type
_entity.pdbx_description
1 polymer ?
#
loop_
_entity_poly.entity_id
_entity_poly.type
_entity_poly.pdbx_seq_one_letter_code
_entity_poly.pdbx_strand_id
1 'polypeptide(L)'
;MSENYLPSDSDLLTEFAESGSERPFEVLVRRHGALVLSVCRGILRDANDAEDAAQAAFLTLARKAKSLIGHRTIAGWLHTVAWHISCRARRARTLRQHREREAAEAAIQHAHGDSAHTDTSLLHEQLHAMPDKYRLPLILHHFDGWSEAEVAQILGCKLGTISGRLSRGRQILKERLVARGLGTAIAVEPVDAMERDRRRAAPAAAFVAIASRAGSMIQRKGGVTEGAASTQAAALSDGLLRGMRRSKIRAIVAAAVVFAIVVGSIVGLMAFYAAPPSIDDGDATAAPSQMYFPRVARADNSIVGVLLDPGGKPAAKVLVRLYMKKSDASEGRRALGWARTRTDGSFVIDNVPPGKAHFLLCNTTDQPTFMHANAYVNIEPFQTVNVGTLTLKTGRY
;
A
#
# COMPACT_ATOMS: atom_id res chain seq x y z
N MET A 1 -42.33 -3.20 20.35
CA MET A 1 -41.34 -4.28 20.16
C MET A 1 -40.08 -3.63 19.60
N SER A 2 -39.15 -3.29 20.49
CA SER A 2 -37.82 -2.80 20.11
C SER A 2 -37.02 -3.99 19.59
N GLU A 3 -36.93 -4.10 18.27
CA GLU A 3 -35.97 -4.96 17.59
C GLU A 3 -34.58 -4.71 18.22
N ASN A 4 -33.89 -5.76 18.68
CA ASN A 4 -32.61 -5.67 19.38
C ASN A 4 -31.54 -5.06 18.46
N TYR A 5 -31.48 -3.72 18.39
CA TYR A 5 -30.41 -3.01 17.70
C TYR A 5 -29.12 -3.23 18.48
N LEU A 6 -28.31 -4.21 18.06
CA LEU A 6 -26.95 -4.37 18.55
C LEU A 6 -26.14 -3.18 18.02
N PRO A 7 -25.65 -2.27 18.89
CA PRO A 7 -24.92 -1.10 18.44
C PRO A 7 -23.66 -1.50 17.67
N SER A 8 -23.41 -0.81 16.56
CA SER A 8 -22.24 -1.03 15.73
C SER A 8 -20.96 -0.64 16.48
N ASP A 9 -19.80 -1.14 16.05
CA ASP A 9 -18.52 -0.75 16.67
C ASP A 9 -18.30 0.77 16.60
N SER A 10 -18.78 1.42 15.54
CA SER A 10 -18.69 2.86 15.38
C SER A 10 -19.59 3.60 16.35
N ASP A 11 -20.81 3.11 16.60
CA ASP A 11 -21.73 3.71 17.57
C ASP A 11 -21.14 3.62 18.99
N LEU A 12 -20.62 2.45 19.35
CA LEU A 12 -19.96 2.21 20.64
C LEU A 12 -18.72 3.09 20.82
N LEU A 13 -17.91 3.28 19.78
CA LEU A 13 -16.75 4.16 19.85
C LEU A 13 -17.13 5.64 19.97
N THR A 14 -18.19 6.07 19.29
CA THR A 14 -18.73 7.44 19.41
C THR A 14 -19.22 7.69 20.83
N GLU A 15 -20.08 6.81 21.35
CA GLU A 15 -20.60 6.91 22.71
C GLU A 15 -19.46 6.92 23.74
N PHE A 16 -18.48 6.03 23.58
CA PHE A 16 -17.28 6.00 24.44
C PHE A 16 -16.47 7.29 24.35
N ALA A 17 -16.24 7.81 23.14
CA ALA A 17 -15.44 9.00 22.90
C ALA A 17 -16.07 10.27 23.49
N GLU A 18 -17.41 10.34 23.52
CA GLU A 18 -18.19 11.46 24.05
C GLU A 18 -18.38 11.37 25.56
N SER A 19 -18.80 10.20 26.07
CA SER A 19 -19.16 10.02 27.47
C SER A 19 -17.98 9.66 28.38
N GLY A 20 -16.94 9.02 27.82
CA GLY A 20 -15.89 8.36 28.61
C GLY A 20 -16.41 7.22 29.50
N SER A 21 -17.62 6.73 29.24
CA SER A 21 -18.26 5.65 29.99
C SER A 21 -17.57 4.31 29.76
N GLU A 22 -17.52 3.49 30.80
CA GLU A 22 -16.91 2.16 30.72
C GLU A 22 -17.75 1.17 29.90
N ARG A 23 -19.08 1.26 29.98
CA ARG A 23 -20.01 0.31 29.33
C ARG A 23 -19.82 0.15 27.82
N PRO A 24 -19.83 1.22 26.99
CA PRO A 24 -19.66 1.06 25.55
C PRO A 24 -18.30 0.44 25.20
N PHE A 25 -17.27 0.75 25.99
CA PHE A 25 -15.94 0.17 25.81
C PHE A 25 -15.86 -1.30 26.25
N GLU A 26 -16.55 -1.66 27.32
CA GLU A 26 -16.70 -3.05 27.77
C GLU A 26 -17.30 -3.93 26.67
N VAL A 27 -18.33 -3.45 25.97
CA VAL A 27 -18.93 -4.18 24.85
C VAL A 27 -17.91 -4.42 23.72
N LEU A 28 -17.10 -3.42 23.38
CA LEU A 28 -16.02 -3.56 22.39
C LEU A 28 -14.96 -4.59 22.84
N VAL A 29 -14.56 -4.56 24.12
CA VAL A 29 -13.60 -5.52 24.68
C VAL A 29 -14.17 -6.94 24.67
N ARG A 30 -15.44 -7.14 25.05
CA ARG A 30 -16.08 -8.46 24.99
C ARG A 30 -16.17 -8.99 23.56
N ARG A 31 -16.52 -8.12 22.61
CA ARG A 31 -16.71 -8.47 21.20
C ARG A 31 -15.40 -8.91 20.53
N HIS A 32 -14.32 -8.16 20.73
CA HIS A 32 -13.04 -8.39 20.04
C HIS A 32 -11.94 -9.02 20.90
N GLY A 33 -12.21 -9.28 22.19
CA GLY A 33 -11.22 -9.81 23.11
C GLY A 33 -10.65 -11.15 22.66
N ALA A 34 -11.50 -12.03 22.09
CA ALA A 34 -11.06 -13.31 21.57
C ALA A 34 -10.09 -13.16 20.38
N LEU A 35 -10.38 -12.27 19.43
CA LEU A 35 -9.50 -11.94 18.32
C LEU A 35 -8.15 -11.41 18.82
N VAL A 36 -8.17 -10.44 19.73
CA VAL A 36 -6.94 -9.80 20.22
C VAL A 36 -6.07 -10.79 21.00
N LEU A 37 -6.66 -11.57 21.91
CA LEU A 37 -5.95 -12.58 22.69
C LEU A 37 -5.40 -13.70 21.80
N SER A 38 -6.14 -14.12 20.78
CA SER A 38 -5.70 -15.10 19.77
C SER A 38 -4.41 -14.62 19.08
N VAL A 39 -4.40 -13.38 18.57
CA VAL A 39 -3.21 -12.80 17.92
C VAL A 39 -2.03 -12.73 18.91
N CYS A 40 -2.27 -12.23 20.12
CA CYS A 40 -1.22 -12.07 21.12
C CYS A 40 -0.62 -13.41 21.57
N ARG A 41 -1.46 -14.40 21.90
CA ARG A 41 -1.04 -15.76 22.29
C ARG A 41 -0.42 -16.54 21.14
N GLY A 42 -0.79 -16.22 19.90
CA GLY A 42 -0.13 -16.77 18.71
C GLY A 42 1.31 -16.32 18.58
N ILE A 43 1.64 -15.07 18.94
CA ILE A 43 2.97 -14.49 18.73
C ILE A 43 3.86 -14.59 19.97
N LEU A 44 3.25 -14.51 21.16
CA LEU A 44 3.91 -14.49 22.47
C LEU A 44 3.65 -15.80 23.18
N ARG A 45 4.72 -16.49 23.57
CA ARG A 45 4.67 -17.79 24.28
C ARG A 45 4.16 -17.67 25.72
N ASP A 46 4.40 -16.51 26.33
CA ASP A 46 4.11 -16.27 27.73
C ASP A 46 2.72 -15.66 27.87
N ALA A 47 1.89 -16.30 28.69
CA ALA A 47 0.49 -15.90 28.86
C ALA A 47 0.35 -14.49 29.44
N ASN A 48 1.24 -14.10 30.37
CA ASN A 48 1.22 -12.76 30.96
C ASN A 48 1.65 -11.71 29.94
N ASP A 49 2.71 -11.97 29.18
CA ASP A 49 3.11 -11.06 28.07
C ASP A 49 1.99 -10.93 27.02
N ALA A 50 1.28 -12.02 26.72
CA ALA A 50 0.16 -12.03 25.78
C ALA A 50 -1.03 -11.22 26.30
N GLU A 51 -1.37 -11.35 27.58
CA GLU A 51 -2.42 -10.54 28.21
C GLU A 51 -2.04 -9.05 28.30
N ASP A 52 -0.79 -8.74 28.64
CA ASP A 52 -0.26 -7.37 28.62
C ASP A 52 -0.32 -6.75 27.21
N ALA A 53 0.04 -7.52 26.18
CA ALA A 53 -0.06 -7.08 24.80
C ALA A 53 -1.52 -6.86 24.37
N ALA A 54 -2.45 -7.71 24.82
CA ALA A 54 -3.88 -7.56 24.56
C ALA A 54 -4.45 -6.33 25.27
N GLN A 55 -4.12 -6.12 26.55
CA GLN A 55 -4.45 -4.90 27.29
C GLN A 55 -3.91 -3.66 26.57
N ALA A 56 -2.65 -3.69 26.11
CA ALA A 56 -2.05 -2.59 25.36
C ALA A 56 -2.78 -2.28 24.04
N ALA A 57 -3.32 -3.29 23.35
CA ALA A 57 -4.12 -3.08 22.15
C ALA A 57 -5.41 -2.31 22.46
N PHE A 58 -6.13 -2.69 23.52
CA PHE A 58 -7.34 -1.97 23.95
C PHE A 58 -7.03 -0.59 24.55
N LEU A 59 -5.94 -0.41 25.28
CA LEU A 59 -5.47 0.92 25.69
C LEU A 59 -5.20 1.83 24.49
N THR A 60 -4.61 1.25 23.43
CA THR A 60 -4.37 1.98 22.18
C THR A 60 -5.69 2.35 21.50
N LEU A 61 -6.68 1.45 21.52
CA LEU A 61 -8.04 1.72 21.01
C LEU A 61 -8.66 2.90 21.76
N ALA A 62 -8.65 2.88 23.09
CA ALA A 62 -9.22 3.94 23.92
C ALA A 62 -8.59 5.31 23.59
N ARG A 63 -7.26 5.37 23.51
CA ARG A 63 -6.51 6.60 23.15
C ARG A 63 -6.77 7.08 21.72
N LYS A 64 -7.23 6.18 20.85
CA LYS A 64 -7.48 6.46 19.43
C LYS A 64 -8.96 6.53 19.08
N ALA A 65 -9.86 6.36 20.05
CA ALA A 65 -11.30 6.24 19.84
C ALA A 65 -11.85 7.32 18.90
N LYS A 66 -11.61 8.60 19.21
CA LYS A 66 -12.03 9.75 18.37
C LYS A 66 -11.55 9.67 16.92
N SER A 67 -10.31 9.22 16.70
CA SER A 67 -9.73 9.13 15.35
C SER A 67 -10.16 7.89 14.57
N LEU A 68 -10.85 6.95 15.22
CA LEU A 68 -11.30 5.69 14.64
C LEU A 68 -12.81 5.69 14.38
N ILE A 69 -13.53 6.76 14.74
CA ILE A 69 -14.91 6.97 14.33
C ILE A 69 -14.94 6.99 12.79
N GLY A 70 -15.79 6.15 12.19
CA GLY A 70 -15.85 5.97 10.73
C GLY A 70 -14.71 5.12 10.13
N HIS A 71 -13.86 4.48 10.95
CA HIS A 71 -12.88 3.52 10.44
C HIS A 71 -13.60 2.29 9.88
N ARG A 72 -13.11 1.77 8.74
CA ARG A 72 -13.76 0.70 7.97
C ARG A 72 -14.13 -0.53 8.81
N THR A 73 -13.25 -0.96 9.70
CA THR A 73 -13.47 -2.09 10.62
C THR A 73 -12.65 -1.90 11.90
N ILE A 74 -13.25 -2.01 13.08
CA ILE A 74 -12.47 -1.98 14.34
C ILE A 74 -11.74 -3.30 14.55
N ALA A 75 -12.38 -4.42 14.23
CA ALA A 75 -11.77 -5.75 14.19
C ALA A 75 -10.44 -5.80 13.42
N GLY A 76 -10.46 -5.37 12.16
CA GLY A 76 -9.28 -5.38 11.29
C GLY A 76 -8.18 -4.44 11.76
N TRP A 77 -8.54 -3.35 12.44
CA TRP A 77 -7.59 -2.43 13.07
C TRP A 77 -6.96 -3.05 14.33
N LEU A 78 -7.79 -3.64 15.20
CA LEU A 78 -7.35 -4.33 16.42
C LEU A 78 -6.42 -5.49 16.12
N HIS A 79 -6.73 -6.31 15.11
CA HIS A 79 -5.83 -7.37 14.64
C HIS A 79 -4.44 -6.82 14.28
N THR A 80 -4.39 -5.74 13.47
CA THR A 80 -3.13 -5.10 13.06
C THR A 80 -2.37 -4.50 14.25
N VAL A 81 -3.07 -3.89 15.19
CA VAL A 81 -2.47 -3.31 16.40
C VAL A 81 -1.93 -4.40 17.32
N ALA A 82 -2.71 -5.45 17.59
CA ALA A 82 -2.31 -6.60 18.39
C ALA A 82 -1.09 -7.30 17.79
N TRP A 83 -1.05 -7.49 16.47
CA TRP A 83 0.09 -8.04 15.74
C TRP A 83 1.37 -7.21 15.99
N HIS A 84 1.31 -5.90 15.78
CA HIS A 84 2.46 -5.01 15.95
C HIS A 84 2.96 -4.93 17.39
N ILE A 85 2.03 -4.84 18.36
CA ILE A 85 2.37 -4.82 19.79
C ILE A 85 3.07 -6.12 20.17
N SER A 86 2.52 -7.26 19.76
CA SER A 86 3.08 -8.57 20.08
C SER A 86 4.46 -8.79 19.44
N CYS A 87 4.64 -8.37 18.18
CA CYS A 87 5.96 -8.40 17.53
C CYS A 87 6.98 -7.47 18.22
N ARG A 88 6.53 -6.36 18.79
CA ARG A 88 7.40 -5.45 19.57
C ARG A 88 7.75 -6.07 20.93
N ALA A 89 6.77 -6.64 21.63
CA ALA A 89 6.97 -7.33 22.91
C ALA A 89 7.93 -8.51 22.74
N ARG A 90 7.74 -9.33 21.71
CA ARG A 90 8.64 -10.45 21.36
C ARG A 90 10.07 -9.99 21.16
N ARG A 91 10.29 -8.95 20.33
CA ARG A 91 11.62 -8.36 20.11
C ARG A 91 12.24 -7.82 21.40
N ALA A 92 11.46 -7.10 22.21
CA ALA A 92 11.93 -6.57 23.49
C ALA A 92 12.34 -7.70 24.45
N ARG A 93 11.57 -8.79 24.50
CA ARG A 93 11.91 -9.99 25.29
C ARG A 93 13.20 -10.65 24.80
N THR A 94 13.37 -10.85 23.49
CA THR A 94 14.62 -11.41 22.93
C THR A 94 15.83 -10.53 23.28
N LEU A 95 15.69 -9.20 23.21
CA LEU A 95 16.73 -8.25 23.60
C LEU A 95 17.05 -8.32 25.10
N ARG A 96 16.03 -8.41 25.96
CA ARG A 96 16.22 -8.60 27.41
C ARG A 96 16.95 -9.90 27.71
N GLN A 97 16.50 -11.01 27.12
CA GLN A 97 17.13 -12.32 27.26
C GLN A 97 18.58 -12.32 26.77
N HIS A 98 18.89 -11.60 25.69
CA HIS A 98 20.26 -11.46 25.21
C HIS A 98 21.14 -10.73 26.24
N ARG A 99 20.65 -9.61 26.79
CA ARG A 99 21.37 -8.84 27.82
C ARG A 99 21.52 -9.60 29.13
N GLU A 100 20.49 -10.34 29.53
CA GLU A 100 20.50 -11.19 30.72
C GLU A 100 21.45 -12.38 30.54
N ARG A 101 21.56 -12.95 29.33
CA ARG A 101 22.54 -13.99 28.98
C ARG A 101 23.97 -13.46 28.84
N GLU A 102 24.14 -12.23 28.37
CA GLU A 102 25.43 -11.53 28.36
C GLU A 102 25.88 -11.18 29.80
N ALA A 103 24.93 -11.00 30.72
CA ALA A 103 25.20 -10.78 32.15
C ALA A 103 25.32 -12.08 32.98
N ALA A 104 24.83 -13.21 32.47
CA ALA A 104 24.88 -14.52 33.11
C ALA A 104 25.51 -15.53 32.15
N GLU A 105 26.84 -15.66 32.19
CA GLU A 105 27.53 -16.69 31.44
C GLU A 105 27.03 -18.09 31.86
N ALA A 106 26.67 -18.88 30.84
CA ALA A 106 26.19 -20.27 30.84
C ALA A 106 24.72 -20.52 31.24
N ALA A 107 23.82 -20.51 30.24
CA ALA A 107 22.73 -21.50 30.17
C ALA A 107 22.31 -21.78 28.71
N ILE A 108 22.48 -23.04 28.34
CA ILE A 108 22.26 -23.65 27.03
C ILE A 108 20.86 -23.40 26.48
N GLN A 109 20.79 -23.24 25.15
CA GLN A 109 19.57 -23.19 24.36
C GLN A 109 18.71 -24.44 24.57
N HIS A 110 17.50 -24.27 25.10
CA HIS A 110 16.41 -25.21 24.85
C HIS A 110 15.09 -24.49 24.62
N ALA A 111 14.41 -24.86 23.54
CA ALA A 111 12.99 -25.20 23.55
C ALA A 111 12.66 -25.90 22.21
N HIS A 112 12.57 -27.24 22.24
CA HIS A 112 11.80 -27.99 21.25
C HIS A 112 10.38 -27.40 21.21
N GLY A 113 9.93 -27.04 20.02
CA GLY A 113 8.72 -26.27 19.80
C GLY A 113 7.46 -27.09 20.05
N ASP A 114 6.57 -26.54 20.86
CA ASP A 114 5.17 -26.93 20.87
C ASP A 114 4.58 -26.57 19.48
N SER A 115 4.30 -27.59 18.66
CA SER A 115 3.88 -27.43 17.25
C SER A 115 2.68 -26.48 17.16
N ALA A 116 1.72 -26.62 18.08
CA ALA A 116 0.48 -25.83 18.07
C ALA A 116 0.72 -24.31 18.19
N HIS A 117 1.72 -23.87 18.95
CA HIS A 117 2.03 -22.44 19.08
C HIS A 117 2.74 -21.88 17.84
N THR A 118 3.64 -22.68 17.26
CA THR A 118 4.32 -22.33 15.99
C THR A 118 3.30 -22.15 14.87
N ASP A 119 2.28 -23.01 14.84
CA ASP A 119 1.23 -22.97 13.83
C ASP A 119 0.34 -21.71 13.93
N THR A 120 -0.07 -21.33 15.15
CA THR A 120 -0.87 -20.10 15.37
C THR A 120 -0.06 -18.83 15.07
N SER A 121 1.24 -18.80 15.41
CA SER A 121 2.11 -17.67 15.04
C SER A 121 2.17 -17.48 13.52
N LEU A 122 2.33 -18.58 12.78
CA LEU A 122 2.43 -18.57 11.33
C LEU A 122 1.10 -18.18 10.67
N LEU A 123 -0.03 -18.64 11.22
CA LEU A 123 -1.38 -18.24 10.77
C LEU A 123 -1.54 -16.72 10.78
N HIS A 124 -1.27 -16.08 11.90
CA HIS A 124 -1.40 -14.62 12.03
C HIS A 124 -0.39 -13.86 11.18
N GLU A 125 0.82 -14.41 10.98
CA GLU A 125 1.81 -13.85 10.04
C GLU A 125 1.27 -13.83 8.61
N GLN A 126 0.72 -14.95 8.16
CA GLN A 126 0.20 -15.08 6.81
C GLN A 126 -1.05 -14.22 6.60
N LEU A 127 -1.96 -14.18 7.57
CA LEU A 127 -3.12 -13.30 7.58
C LEU A 127 -2.71 -11.83 7.49
N HIS A 128 -1.74 -11.39 8.29
CA HIS A 128 -1.27 -10.01 8.28
C HIS A 128 -0.66 -9.61 6.92
N ALA A 129 0.02 -10.53 6.25
CA ALA A 129 0.61 -10.29 4.94
C ALA A 129 -0.40 -10.32 3.78
N MET A 130 -1.69 -10.61 4.02
CA MET A 130 -2.71 -10.67 2.97
C MET A 130 -3.28 -9.28 2.63
N PRO A 131 -3.67 -9.03 1.37
CA PRO A 131 -4.41 -7.82 1.02
C PRO A 131 -5.71 -7.69 1.82
N ASP A 132 -6.03 -6.46 2.26
CA ASP A 132 -7.21 -6.17 3.10
C ASP A 132 -8.53 -6.68 2.52
N LYS A 133 -8.68 -6.66 1.19
CA LYS A 133 -9.87 -7.19 0.51
C LYS A 133 -10.16 -8.68 0.79
N TYR A 134 -9.15 -9.45 1.21
CA TYR A 134 -9.27 -10.85 1.58
C TYR A 134 -9.08 -11.07 3.09
N ARG A 135 -8.18 -10.30 3.71
CA ARG A 135 -7.89 -10.36 5.14
C ARG A 135 -9.09 -9.92 6.00
N LEU A 136 -9.73 -8.80 5.68
CA LEU A 136 -10.80 -8.24 6.51
C LEU A 136 -12.06 -9.13 6.57
N PRO A 137 -12.56 -9.70 5.45
CA PRO A 137 -13.66 -10.66 5.51
C PRO A 137 -13.35 -11.88 6.40
N LEU A 138 -12.14 -12.44 6.29
CA LEU A 138 -11.73 -13.58 7.11
C LEU A 138 -11.71 -13.24 8.61
N ILE A 139 -11.21 -12.05 8.96
CA ILE A 139 -11.20 -11.58 10.36
C ILE A 139 -12.62 -11.41 10.89
N LEU A 140 -13.47 -10.65 10.19
CA LEU A 140 -14.82 -10.37 10.65
C LEU A 140 -15.66 -11.65 10.77
N HIS A 141 -15.56 -12.53 9.77
CA HIS A 141 -16.38 -13.75 9.74
C HIS A 141 -15.91 -14.79 10.77
N HIS A 142 -14.62 -15.17 10.75
CA HIS A 142 -14.16 -16.30 11.55
C HIS A 142 -13.71 -15.91 12.96
N PHE A 143 -13.16 -14.71 13.17
CA PHE A 143 -12.69 -14.28 14.48
C PHE A 143 -13.70 -13.46 15.28
N ASP A 144 -14.53 -12.66 14.62
CA ASP A 144 -15.58 -11.88 15.29
C ASP A 144 -16.96 -12.55 15.19
N GLY A 145 -17.19 -13.41 14.20
CA GLY A 145 -18.38 -14.28 14.12
C GLY A 145 -19.53 -13.65 13.36
N TRP A 146 -19.27 -12.57 12.63
CA TRP A 146 -20.25 -11.91 11.79
C TRP A 146 -20.67 -12.81 10.62
N SER A 147 -21.96 -12.83 10.30
CA SER A 147 -22.48 -13.51 9.10
C SER A 147 -21.96 -12.85 7.82
N GLU A 148 -22.00 -13.55 6.69
CA GLU A 148 -21.58 -12.96 5.40
C GLU A 148 -22.37 -11.70 5.04
N ALA A 149 -23.65 -11.63 5.43
CA ALA A 149 -24.51 -10.46 5.23
C ALA A 149 -24.05 -9.26 6.06
N GLU A 150 -23.75 -9.46 7.34
CA GLU A 150 -23.23 -8.41 8.22
C GLU A 150 -21.83 -7.96 7.76
N VAL A 151 -20.96 -8.90 7.37
CA VAL A 151 -19.65 -8.57 6.80
C VAL A 151 -19.78 -7.74 5.52
N ALA A 152 -20.76 -8.06 4.66
CA ALA A 152 -21.03 -7.30 3.45
C ALA A 152 -21.45 -5.86 3.75
N GLN A 153 -22.32 -5.68 4.75
CA GLN A 153 -22.74 -4.37 5.25
C GLN A 153 -21.57 -3.58 5.84
N ILE A 154 -20.79 -4.18 6.74
CA ILE A 154 -19.61 -3.55 7.37
C ILE A 154 -18.59 -3.10 6.31
N LEU A 155 -18.34 -3.93 5.29
CA LEU A 155 -17.35 -3.64 4.26
C LEU A 155 -17.89 -2.83 3.07
N GLY A 156 -19.19 -2.49 3.07
CA GLY A 156 -19.84 -1.70 2.02
C GLY A 156 -19.79 -2.39 0.65
N CYS A 157 -20.09 -3.69 0.59
CA CYS A 157 -20.06 -4.45 -0.67
C CYS A 157 -21.23 -5.44 -0.79
N LYS A 158 -21.46 -5.97 -2.00
CA LYS A 158 -22.54 -6.95 -2.26
C LYS A 158 -22.24 -8.29 -1.59
N LEU A 159 -23.27 -8.99 -1.10
CA LEU A 159 -23.15 -10.30 -0.45
C LEU A 159 -22.38 -11.31 -1.32
N GLY A 160 -22.70 -11.43 -2.61
CA GLY A 160 -21.98 -12.32 -3.53
C GLY A 160 -20.49 -12.00 -3.67
N THR A 161 -20.09 -10.73 -3.48
CA THR A 161 -18.69 -10.31 -3.45
C THR A 161 -17.97 -10.81 -2.19
N ILE A 162 -18.67 -10.87 -1.05
CA ILE A 162 -18.09 -11.39 0.21
C ILE A 162 -17.84 -12.88 0.11
N SER A 163 -18.80 -13.67 -0.37
CA SER A 163 -18.63 -15.12 -0.53
C SER A 163 -17.40 -15.45 -1.42
N GLY A 164 -17.26 -14.73 -2.54
CA GLY A 164 -16.07 -14.85 -3.42
C GLY A 164 -14.77 -14.41 -2.74
N ARG A 165 -14.77 -13.34 -1.95
CA ARG A 165 -13.59 -12.86 -1.20
C ARG A 165 -13.19 -13.82 -0.08
N LEU A 166 -14.16 -14.40 0.63
CA LEU A 166 -13.92 -15.40 1.68
C LEU A 166 -13.33 -16.67 1.07
N SER A 167 -13.94 -17.19 0.00
CA SER A 167 -13.43 -18.36 -0.73
C SER A 167 -11.99 -18.13 -1.23
N ARG A 168 -11.75 -17.01 -1.94
CA ARG A 168 -10.40 -16.69 -2.42
C ARG A 168 -9.41 -16.44 -1.28
N GLY A 169 -9.86 -15.80 -0.20
CA GLY A 169 -9.05 -15.54 0.99
C GLY A 169 -8.57 -16.83 1.65
N ARG A 170 -9.47 -17.80 1.85
CA ARG A 170 -9.13 -19.13 2.39
C ARG A 170 -8.11 -19.85 1.51
N GLN A 171 -8.29 -19.80 0.19
CA GLN A 171 -7.36 -20.42 -0.75
C GLN A 171 -5.95 -19.79 -0.68
N ILE A 172 -5.85 -18.46 -0.67
CA ILE A 172 -4.57 -17.75 -0.53
C ILE A 172 -3.90 -18.11 0.80
N LEU A 173 -4.68 -18.17 1.89
CA LEU A 173 -4.15 -18.51 3.20
C LEU A 173 -3.61 -19.94 3.23
N LYS A 174 -4.37 -20.90 2.68
CA LYS A 174 -3.96 -22.29 2.51
C LYS A 174 -2.66 -22.42 1.73
N GLU A 175 -2.57 -21.79 0.56
CA GLU A 175 -1.36 -21.80 -0.29
C GLU A 175 -0.13 -21.27 0.48
N ARG A 176 -0.30 -20.18 1.24
CA ARG A 176 0.78 -19.58 2.04
C ARG A 176 1.22 -20.44 3.21
N LEU A 177 0.28 -21.11 3.90
CA LEU A 177 0.60 -21.99 5.02
C LEU A 177 1.31 -23.27 4.55
N VAL A 178 0.88 -23.84 3.42
CA VAL A 178 1.56 -24.98 2.77
C VAL A 178 2.99 -24.60 2.38
N ALA A 179 3.18 -23.44 1.75
CA ALA A 179 4.51 -22.98 1.34
C ALA A 179 5.49 -22.76 2.51
N ARG A 180 4.99 -22.62 3.74
CA ARG A 180 5.79 -22.47 4.98
C ARG A 180 6.04 -23.79 5.72
N GLY A 181 5.65 -24.93 5.15
CA GLY A 181 5.97 -26.26 5.69
C GLY A 181 5.04 -26.73 6.82
N LEU A 182 3.87 -26.10 7.01
CA LEU A 182 2.87 -26.60 7.96
C LEU A 182 2.18 -27.84 7.41
N GLY A 183 2.33 -28.95 8.15
CA GLY A 183 1.73 -30.24 7.84
C GLY A 183 0.21 -30.18 7.71
N THR A 184 -0.32 -31.13 6.95
CA THR A 184 -1.67 -31.24 6.40
C THR A 184 -2.84 -30.92 7.36
N ALA A 185 -2.71 -31.00 8.68
CA ALA A 185 -3.84 -30.76 9.61
C ALA A 185 -4.36 -29.31 9.67
N ILE A 186 -3.52 -28.29 9.43
CA ILE A 186 -3.93 -26.85 9.44
C ILE A 186 -4.07 -26.31 8.03
N ALA A 187 -3.30 -26.86 7.09
CA ALA A 187 -3.40 -26.55 5.67
C ALA A 187 -4.68 -27.11 5.02
N VAL A 188 -5.24 -28.22 5.53
CA VAL A 188 -6.43 -28.83 4.93
C VAL A 188 -7.68 -27.97 5.20
N GLU A 189 -7.87 -27.50 6.44
CA GLU A 189 -8.99 -26.62 6.86
C GLU A 189 -8.52 -25.42 7.72
N PRO A 190 -8.04 -24.32 7.10
CA PRO A 190 -7.59 -23.13 7.83
C PRO A 190 -8.71 -22.46 8.65
N VAL A 191 -9.98 -22.72 8.30
CA VAL A 191 -11.15 -22.23 9.03
C VAL A 191 -11.26 -22.87 10.42
N ASP A 192 -11.14 -24.20 10.49
CA ASP A 192 -11.20 -24.91 11.76
C ASP A 192 -10.07 -24.50 12.71
N ALA A 193 -8.90 -24.16 12.15
CA ALA A 193 -7.79 -23.62 12.93
C ALA A 193 -8.13 -22.25 13.53
N MET A 194 -8.71 -21.34 12.73
CA MET A 194 -9.15 -20.01 13.20
C MET A 194 -10.24 -20.12 14.27
N GLU A 195 -11.23 -21.00 14.08
CA GLU A 195 -12.33 -21.17 15.06
C GLU A 195 -11.86 -21.83 16.36
N ARG A 196 -10.97 -22.83 16.29
CA ARG A 196 -10.36 -23.45 17.48
C ARG A 196 -9.53 -22.43 18.27
N ASP A 197 -8.75 -21.61 17.56
CA ASP A 197 -7.93 -20.58 18.18
C ASP A 197 -8.80 -19.52 18.87
N ARG A 198 -9.87 -19.06 18.19
CA ARG A 198 -10.85 -18.15 18.79
C ARG A 198 -11.46 -18.72 20.07
N ARG A 199 -11.91 -19.98 20.06
CA ARG A 199 -12.54 -20.62 21.24
C ARG A 199 -11.57 -20.71 22.41
N ARG A 200 -10.29 -21.01 22.16
CA ARG A 200 -9.23 -21.03 23.19
C ARG A 200 -8.91 -19.63 23.72
N ALA A 201 -9.12 -18.59 22.91
CA ALA A 201 -8.79 -17.22 23.23
C ALA A 201 -9.91 -16.42 23.90
N ALA A 202 -11.03 -17.06 24.31
CA ALA A 202 -12.12 -16.35 24.98
C ALA A 202 -11.61 -15.54 26.20
N PRO A 203 -11.89 -14.22 26.27
CA PRO A 203 -11.39 -13.37 27.35
C PRO A 203 -12.07 -13.73 28.67
N ALA A 204 -11.27 -13.88 29.72
CA ALA A 204 -11.80 -14.00 31.08
C ALA A 204 -12.55 -12.73 31.47
N ALA A 205 -13.58 -12.85 32.32
CA ALA A 205 -14.35 -11.70 32.80
C ALA A 205 -13.45 -10.63 33.47
N ALA A 206 -12.41 -11.07 34.19
CA ALA A 206 -11.43 -10.18 34.79
C ALA A 206 -10.65 -9.36 33.76
N PHE A 207 -10.26 -9.96 32.63
CA PHE A 207 -9.60 -9.25 31.53
C PHE A 207 -10.49 -8.15 30.96
N VAL A 208 -11.77 -8.48 30.73
CA VAL A 208 -12.75 -7.53 30.21
C VAL A 208 -12.87 -6.33 31.14
N ALA A 209 -13.07 -6.56 32.43
CA ALA A 209 -13.20 -5.51 33.44
C ALA A 209 -11.96 -4.62 33.57
N ILE A 210 -10.75 -5.21 33.51
CA ILE A 210 -9.50 -4.43 33.58
C ILE A 210 -9.38 -3.54 32.34
N ALA A 211 -9.53 -4.12 31.14
CA ALA A 211 -9.39 -3.36 29.91
C ALA A 211 -10.47 -2.28 29.74
N SER A 212 -11.72 -2.56 30.14
CA SER A 212 -12.83 -1.61 30.07
C SER A 212 -12.56 -0.39 30.95
N ARG A 213 -12.19 -0.65 32.21
CA ARG A 213 -11.88 0.37 33.21
C ARG A 213 -10.65 1.20 32.84
N ALA A 214 -9.63 0.56 32.26
CA ALA A 214 -8.45 1.27 31.80
C ALA A 214 -8.75 2.24 30.65
N GLY A 215 -9.62 1.82 29.73
CA GLY A 215 -10.10 2.67 28.64
C GLY A 215 -10.86 3.89 29.15
N SER A 216 -11.83 3.70 30.04
CA SER A 216 -12.65 4.80 30.58
C SER A 216 -11.82 5.83 31.36
N MET A 217 -10.81 5.38 32.12
CA MET A 217 -9.91 6.27 32.85
C MET A 217 -9.07 7.15 31.93
N ILE A 218 -8.57 6.62 30.81
CA ILE A 218 -7.83 7.40 29.80
C ILE A 218 -8.69 8.53 29.25
N GLN A 219 -9.97 8.26 28.99
CA GLN A 219 -10.88 9.24 28.40
C GLN A 219 -11.26 10.35 29.39
N ARG A 220 -11.38 10.04 30.69
CA ARG A 220 -11.75 11.01 31.74
C ARG A 220 -10.59 11.86 32.26
N LYS A 221 -9.37 11.31 32.35
CA LYS A 221 -8.23 11.99 33.00
C LYS A 221 -7.03 12.30 32.08
N GLY A 222 -7.08 11.92 30.80
CA GLY A 222 -5.99 12.21 29.85
C GLY A 222 -4.70 11.41 30.07
N GLY A 223 -4.71 10.41 30.97
CA GLY A 223 -3.54 9.59 31.32
C GLY A 223 -3.94 8.25 31.95
N VAL A 224 -2.99 7.30 32.00
CA VAL A 224 -3.16 6.02 32.72
C VAL A 224 -2.82 6.28 34.19
N THR A 225 -3.78 6.12 35.10
CA THR A 225 -3.50 6.16 36.54
C THR A 225 -2.98 4.81 37.03
N GLU A 226 -2.22 4.79 38.14
CA GLU A 226 -1.80 3.56 38.80
C GLU A 226 -2.98 2.61 39.05
N GLY A 227 -2.82 1.35 38.71
CA GLY A 227 -3.84 0.30 38.88
C GLY A 227 -4.88 0.17 37.76
N ALA A 228 -4.85 1.02 36.73
CA ALA A 228 -5.80 0.94 35.61
C ALA A 228 -5.48 -0.18 34.62
N ALA A 229 -4.19 -0.39 34.31
CA ALA A 229 -3.67 -1.49 33.49
C ALA A 229 -2.26 -1.82 33.95
N SER A 230 -1.68 -2.93 33.48
CA SER A 230 -0.29 -3.24 33.80
C SER A 230 0.66 -2.15 33.27
N THR A 231 1.74 -1.88 34.00
CA THR A 231 2.77 -0.92 33.60
C THR A 231 3.39 -1.29 32.25
N GLN A 232 3.52 -2.59 32.01
CA GLN A 232 3.99 -3.16 30.75
C GLN A 232 3.00 -2.90 29.60
N ALA A 233 1.70 -3.07 29.81
CA ALA A 233 0.67 -2.77 28.81
C ALA A 233 0.67 -1.29 28.41
N ALA A 234 0.76 -0.38 29.39
CA ALA A 234 0.85 1.06 29.14
C ALA A 234 2.10 1.42 28.32
N ALA A 235 3.26 0.89 28.70
CA ALA A 235 4.53 1.11 28.00
C ALA A 235 4.51 0.58 26.56
N LEU A 236 3.88 -0.58 26.32
CA LEU A 236 3.70 -1.16 24.99
C LEU A 236 2.81 -0.28 24.10
N SER A 237 1.67 0.19 24.62
CA SER A 237 0.77 1.11 23.91
C SER A 237 1.48 2.43 23.58
N ASP A 238 2.20 3.03 24.53
CA ASP A 238 2.98 4.26 24.31
C ASP A 238 4.10 4.06 23.26
N GLY A 239 4.76 2.90 23.30
CA GLY A 239 5.76 2.52 22.30
C GLY A 239 5.18 2.48 20.88
N LEU A 240 4.00 1.87 20.71
CA LEU A 240 3.32 1.79 19.41
C LEU A 240 2.85 3.18 18.94
N LEU A 241 2.19 3.95 19.81
CA LEU A 241 1.73 5.30 19.49
C LEU A 241 2.88 6.22 19.07
N ARG A 242 4.03 6.16 19.77
CA ARG A 242 5.26 6.88 19.37
C ARG A 242 5.77 6.41 18.01
N GLY A 243 5.76 5.10 17.75
CA GLY A 243 6.09 4.53 16.44
C GLY A 243 5.19 5.08 15.32
N MET A 244 3.88 5.12 15.53
CA MET A 244 2.91 5.66 14.57
C MET A 244 3.08 7.16 14.34
N ARG A 245 3.44 7.95 15.37
CA ARG A 245 3.74 9.38 15.19
C ARG A 245 5.00 9.57 14.34
N ARG A 246 6.05 8.76 14.57
CA ARG A 246 7.30 8.81 13.77
C ARG A 246 7.05 8.44 12.31
N SER A 247 6.24 7.42 12.01
CA SER A 247 5.95 7.04 10.63
C SER A 247 5.14 8.11 9.90
N LYS A 248 4.16 8.73 10.56
CA LYS A 248 3.41 9.88 10.00
C LYS A 248 4.32 11.07 9.72
N ILE A 249 5.21 11.43 10.64
CA ILE A 249 6.20 12.51 10.43
C ILE A 249 7.10 12.19 9.24
N ARG A 250 7.64 10.97 9.14
CA ARG A 250 8.47 10.56 8.00
C ARG A 250 7.74 10.66 6.66
N ALA A 251 6.47 10.27 6.62
CA ALA A 251 5.66 10.38 5.41
C ALA A 251 5.42 11.85 4.99
N ILE A 252 5.14 12.72 5.96
CA ILE A 252 4.99 14.17 5.71
C ILE A 252 6.31 14.78 5.21
N VAL A 253 7.43 14.44 5.85
CA VAL A 253 8.76 14.92 5.43
C VAL A 253 9.09 14.43 4.02
N ALA A 254 8.84 13.16 3.70
CA ALA A 254 9.06 12.62 2.35
C ALA A 254 8.17 13.36 1.32
N ALA A 255 6.91 13.60 1.62
CA ALA A 255 6.01 14.37 0.76
C ALA A 255 6.49 15.83 0.59
N ALA A 256 6.97 16.48 1.66
CA ALA A 256 7.53 17.83 1.61
C ALA A 256 8.82 17.91 0.77
N VAL A 257 9.68 16.89 0.85
CA VAL A 257 10.88 16.78 0.00
C VAL A 257 10.49 16.61 -1.46
N VAL A 258 9.54 15.72 -1.77
CA VAL A 258 9.02 15.57 -3.13
C VAL A 258 8.42 16.89 -3.63
N PHE A 259 7.64 17.58 -2.80
CA PHE A 259 7.07 18.87 -3.13
C PHE A 259 8.16 19.92 -3.40
N ALA A 260 9.19 20.01 -2.55
CA ALA A 260 10.31 20.93 -2.73
C ALA A 260 11.09 20.63 -4.02
N ILE A 261 11.28 19.36 -4.37
CA ILE A 261 11.91 18.96 -5.64
C ILE A 261 11.05 19.40 -6.82
N VAL A 262 9.73 19.21 -6.76
CA VAL A 262 8.80 19.62 -7.82
C VAL A 262 8.81 21.15 -7.99
N VAL A 263 8.67 21.90 -6.89
CA VAL A 263 8.69 23.37 -6.92
C VAL A 263 10.04 23.89 -7.40
N GLY A 264 11.14 23.34 -6.89
CA GLY A 264 12.50 23.70 -7.33
C GLY A 264 12.73 23.41 -8.81
N SER A 265 12.18 22.29 -9.33
CA SER A 265 12.25 21.96 -10.75
C SER A 265 11.44 22.93 -11.60
N ILE A 266 10.27 23.37 -11.14
CA ILE A 266 9.43 24.36 -11.84
C ILE A 266 10.14 25.72 -11.87
N VAL A 267 10.68 26.19 -10.75
CA VAL A 267 11.41 27.46 -10.67
C VAL A 267 12.67 27.42 -11.52
N GLY A 268 13.44 26.32 -11.46
CA GLY A 268 14.62 26.12 -12.30
C GLY A 268 14.28 26.11 -13.80
N LEU A 269 13.16 25.49 -14.18
CA LEU A 269 12.68 25.49 -15.56
C LEU A 269 12.26 26.89 -16.03
N MET A 270 11.55 27.66 -15.19
CA MET A 270 11.18 29.05 -15.49
C MET A 270 12.40 29.96 -15.63
N ALA A 271 13.43 29.79 -14.79
CA ALA A 271 14.69 30.52 -14.91
C ALA A 271 15.45 30.15 -16.19
N PHE A 272 15.46 28.87 -16.57
CA PHE A 272 16.07 28.39 -17.81
C PHE A 272 15.40 28.95 -19.06
N TYR A 273 14.07 29.05 -19.08
CA TYR A 273 13.33 29.67 -20.20
C TYR A 273 13.39 31.20 -20.22
N ALA A 274 13.71 31.85 -19.09
CA ALA A 274 13.88 33.29 -19.00
C ALA A 274 15.28 33.75 -19.46
N ALA A 275 16.25 32.84 -19.60
CA ALA A 275 17.55 33.14 -20.19
C ALA A 275 17.40 33.26 -21.71
N PRO A 276 17.69 34.43 -22.33
CA PRO A 276 17.65 34.55 -23.77
C PRO A 276 18.74 33.64 -24.38
N PRO A 277 18.45 32.90 -25.47
CA PRO A 277 19.45 32.10 -26.13
C PRO A 277 20.52 33.02 -26.74
N SER A 278 21.77 32.82 -26.34
CA SER A 278 22.91 33.35 -27.09
C SER A 278 22.98 32.61 -28.42
N ILE A 279 22.72 33.34 -29.52
CA ILE A 279 23.03 32.88 -30.87
C ILE A 279 24.56 32.95 -30.99
N ASP A 280 25.20 31.79 -30.98
CA ASP A 280 26.61 31.64 -31.31
C ASP A 280 26.68 31.38 -32.81
N ASP A 281 27.16 32.37 -33.57
CA ASP A 281 27.43 32.26 -35.00
C ASP A 281 28.70 31.41 -35.20
N GLY A 282 28.56 30.10 -35.01
CA GLY A 282 29.64 29.12 -35.14
C GLY A 282 29.43 28.17 -36.33
N ASP A 283 30.11 28.48 -37.43
CA ASP A 283 30.51 27.62 -38.56
C ASP A 283 29.51 26.61 -39.12
N ALA A 284 28.82 27.05 -40.18
CA ALA A 284 28.16 26.20 -41.15
C ALA A 284 29.17 25.61 -42.16
N THR A 285 29.82 24.49 -41.84
CA THR A 285 30.48 23.64 -42.85
C THR A 285 30.43 22.15 -42.50
N ALA A 286 29.26 21.54 -42.68
CA ALA A 286 29.17 20.11 -43.01
C ALA A 286 27.88 19.86 -43.79
N ALA A 287 28.00 19.62 -45.10
CA ALA A 287 26.88 19.22 -45.94
C ALA A 287 26.37 17.82 -45.51
N PRO A 288 25.07 17.62 -45.25
CA PRO A 288 24.53 16.30 -44.94
C PRO A 288 24.40 15.50 -46.23
N SER A 289 25.39 14.64 -46.52
CA SER A 289 25.30 13.64 -47.56
C SER A 289 24.28 12.55 -47.16
N GLN A 290 23.22 12.43 -47.96
CA GLN A 290 22.28 11.30 -48.06
C GLN A 290 21.54 10.89 -46.77
N MET A 291 20.57 11.70 -46.31
CA MET A 291 19.42 11.17 -45.55
C MET A 291 18.36 10.65 -46.52
N TYR A 292 17.95 9.38 -46.37
CA TYR A 292 16.97 8.75 -47.24
C TYR A 292 15.54 9.05 -46.76
N PHE A 293 14.77 9.79 -47.57
CA PHE A 293 13.32 9.87 -47.39
C PHE A 293 12.66 8.71 -48.14
N PRO A 294 12.06 7.73 -47.44
CA PRO A 294 11.38 6.62 -48.10
C PRO A 294 10.22 7.12 -48.96
N ARG A 295 10.10 6.59 -50.19
CA ARG A 295 8.92 6.82 -51.04
C ARG A 295 7.72 6.08 -50.45
N VAL A 296 6.67 6.82 -50.08
CA VAL A 296 5.39 6.26 -49.64
C VAL A 296 4.41 6.23 -50.83
N ALA A 297 3.53 5.23 -50.88
CA ALA A 297 2.49 5.15 -51.89
C ALA A 297 1.50 6.31 -51.73
N ARG A 298 1.11 6.95 -52.84
CA ARG A 298 0.25 8.16 -52.89
C ARG A 298 -1.14 8.03 -52.22
N ALA A 299 -1.54 6.82 -51.83
CA ALA A 299 -2.87 6.54 -51.27
C ALA A 299 -2.87 6.37 -49.74
N ASP A 300 -1.71 6.43 -49.08
CA ASP A 300 -1.61 6.15 -47.66
C ASP A 300 -1.34 7.43 -46.85
N ASN A 301 -2.25 7.76 -45.94
CA ASN A 301 -2.05 8.82 -44.95
C ASN A 301 -0.81 8.49 -44.11
N SER A 302 0.28 9.21 -44.34
CA SER A 302 1.59 8.82 -43.83
C SER A 302 2.35 10.00 -43.24
N ILE A 303 3.14 9.73 -42.19
CA ILE A 303 4.06 10.69 -41.59
C ILE A 303 5.48 10.20 -41.80
N VAL A 304 6.32 11.06 -42.37
CA VAL A 304 7.75 10.79 -42.57
C VAL A 304 8.60 11.88 -41.94
N GLY A 305 9.79 11.52 -41.47
CA GLY A 305 10.73 12.48 -40.90
C GLY A 305 12.06 11.83 -40.54
N VAL A 306 12.98 12.65 -40.04
CA VAL A 306 14.29 12.22 -39.53
C VAL A 306 14.44 12.65 -38.08
N LEU A 307 14.93 11.75 -37.23
CA LEU A 307 15.22 12.04 -35.83
C LEU A 307 16.73 12.13 -35.60
N LEU A 308 17.17 13.21 -34.95
CA LEU A 308 18.54 13.43 -34.52
C LEU A 308 18.65 13.38 -32.99
N ASP A 309 19.82 12.99 -32.51
CA ASP A 309 20.21 13.07 -31.12
C ASP A 309 20.56 14.53 -30.73
N PRO A 310 20.75 14.84 -29.44
CA PRO A 310 21.14 16.18 -28.99
C PRO A 310 22.46 16.68 -29.58
N GLY A 311 23.32 15.78 -30.07
CA GLY A 311 24.59 16.09 -30.73
C GLY A 311 24.49 16.22 -32.25
N GLY A 312 23.27 16.23 -32.82
CA GLY A 312 23.03 16.39 -34.26
C GLY A 312 23.28 15.14 -35.11
N LYS A 313 23.53 13.97 -34.50
CA LYS A 313 23.72 12.70 -35.21
C LYS A 313 22.38 11.96 -35.37
N PRO A 314 22.22 11.12 -36.41
CA PRO A 314 21.00 10.33 -36.58
C PRO A 314 20.68 9.42 -35.38
N ALA A 315 19.48 9.55 -34.84
CA ALA A 315 19.03 8.79 -33.69
C ALA A 315 18.37 7.48 -34.15
N ALA A 316 19.13 6.38 -34.11
CA ALA A 316 18.67 5.06 -34.54
C ALA A 316 17.91 4.28 -33.45
N LYS A 317 16.98 3.40 -33.87
CA LYS A 317 16.18 2.51 -33.00
C LYS A 317 15.30 3.24 -31.96
N VAL A 318 15.05 4.53 -32.16
CA VAL A 318 14.18 5.33 -31.29
C VAL A 318 12.72 5.06 -31.64
N LEU A 319 11.87 4.94 -30.62
CA LEU A 319 10.44 4.70 -30.82
C LEU A 319 9.72 6.04 -31.04
N VAL A 320 9.10 6.18 -32.20
CA VAL A 320 8.25 7.32 -32.57
C VAL A 320 6.80 6.88 -32.43
N ARG A 321 6.00 7.61 -31.63
CA ARG A 321 4.59 7.33 -31.38
C ARG A 321 3.72 8.51 -31.75
N LEU A 322 2.57 8.23 -32.33
CA LEU A 322 1.57 9.22 -32.70
C LEU A 322 0.35 9.12 -31.79
N TYR A 323 -0.10 10.27 -31.27
CA TYR A 323 -1.28 10.40 -30.42
C TYR A 323 -2.27 11.38 -31.03
N MET A 324 -3.55 11.24 -30.67
CA MET A 324 -4.58 12.17 -31.12
C MET A 324 -4.39 13.55 -30.49
N LYS A 325 -4.03 13.63 -29.20
CA LYS A 325 -3.69 14.90 -28.54
C LYS A 325 -2.54 14.74 -27.55
N LYS A 326 -1.91 15.86 -27.19
CA LYS A 326 -0.91 15.94 -26.11
C LYS A 326 -1.42 15.34 -24.78
N SER A 327 -2.67 15.58 -24.44
CA SER A 327 -3.31 15.00 -23.24
C SER A 327 -3.34 13.47 -23.26
N ASP A 328 -3.58 12.85 -24.42
CA ASP A 328 -3.63 11.40 -24.55
C ASP A 328 -2.24 10.76 -24.35
N ALA A 329 -1.19 11.47 -24.79
CA ALA A 329 0.19 11.07 -24.56
C ALA A 329 0.56 11.13 -23.07
N SER A 330 0.15 12.19 -22.35
CA SER A 330 0.42 12.34 -20.91
C SER A 330 -0.39 11.35 -20.05
N GLU A 331 -1.60 11.00 -20.47
CA GLU A 331 -2.46 10.01 -19.79
C GLU A 331 -2.07 8.56 -20.12
N GLY A 332 -1.08 8.33 -20.98
CA GLY A 332 -0.62 6.99 -21.35
C GLY A 332 -1.63 6.18 -22.18
N ARG A 333 -2.53 6.87 -22.91
CA ARG A 333 -3.52 6.20 -23.77
C ARG A 333 -2.84 5.51 -24.96
N ARG A 334 -3.57 4.63 -25.66
CA ARG A 334 -3.02 3.87 -26.80
C ARG A 334 -2.65 4.83 -27.95
N ALA A 335 -1.42 4.70 -28.46
CA ALA A 335 -0.97 5.44 -29.63
C ALA A 335 -1.76 5.02 -30.89
N LEU A 336 -2.04 5.97 -31.77
CA LEU A 336 -2.72 5.76 -33.06
C LEU A 336 -1.83 5.03 -34.06
N GLY A 337 -0.52 5.27 -33.98
CA GLY A 337 0.49 4.65 -34.81
C GLY A 337 1.86 4.76 -34.16
N TRP A 338 2.80 3.94 -34.63
CA TRP A 338 4.17 3.96 -34.15
C TRP A 338 5.14 3.43 -35.19
N ALA A 339 6.39 3.87 -35.10
CA ALA A 339 7.50 3.40 -35.91
C ALA A 339 8.79 3.42 -35.10
N ARG A 340 9.78 2.63 -35.52
CA ARG A 340 11.15 2.75 -35.02
C ARG A 340 12.00 3.43 -36.07
N THR A 341 12.85 4.37 -35.65
CA THR A 341 13.80 5.02 -36.54
C THR A 341 14.83 4.01 -37.07
N ARG A 342 15.17 4.14 -38.34
CA ARG A 342 16.24 3.38 -39.00
C ARG A 342 17.62 3.86 -38.54
N THR A 343 18.68 3.22 -39.04
CA THR A 343 20.08 3.58 -38.73
C THR A 343 20.45 5.01 -39.15
N ASP A 344 19.77 5.55 -40.17
CA ASP A 344 19.92 6.93 -40.65
C ASP A 344 18.95 7.92 -39.96
N GLY A 345 18.26 7.50 -38.90
CA GLY A 345 17.30 8.32 -38.16
C GLY A 345 15.94 8.50 -38.85
N SER A 346 15.76 7.98 -40.07
CA SER A 346 14.49 8.09 -40.80
C SER A 346 13.38 7.22 -40.19
N PHE A 347 12.13 7.68 -40.26
CA PHE A 347 10.96 6.89 -39.86
C PHE A 347 9.75 7.13 -40.79
N VAL A 348 8.83 6.16 -40.80
CA VAL A 348 7.54 6.23 -41.51
C VAL A 348 6.45 5.65 -40.62
N ILE A 349 5.34 6.36 -40.48
CA ILE A 349 4.10 5.85 -39.87
C ILE A 349 3.02 5.88 -40.95
N ASP A 350 2.54 4.72 -41.36
CA ASP A 350 1.50 4.56 -42.39
C ASP A 350 0.10 4.41 -41.77
N ASN A 351 -0.94 4.55 -42.61
CA ASN A 351 -2.35 4.34 -42.26
C ASN A 351 -2.83 5.23 -41.10
N VAL A 352 -2.35 6.48 -41.05
CA VAL A 352 -2.74 7.43 -40.01
C VAL A 352 -4.15 7.96 -40.29
N PRO A 353 -5.09 7.96 -39.31
CA PRO A 353 -6.39 8.58 -39.50
C PRO A 353 -6.25 10.08 -39.85
N PRO A 354 -7.00 10.61 -40.84
CA PRO A 354 -6.93 12.03 -41.16
C PRO A 354 -7.51 12.88 -40.03
N GLY A 355 -6.96 14.08 -39.80
CA GLY A 355 -7.39 14.93 -38.68
C GLY A 355 -6.45 16.08 -38.35
N LYS A 356 -7.03 17.16 -37.81
CA LYS A 356 -6.40 18.48 -37.62
C LYS A 356 -5.48 18.62 -36.40
N ALA A 357 -5.25 17.56 -35.64
CA ALA A 357 -4.30 17.59 -34.54
C ALA A 357 -3.81 16.17 -34.27
N HIS A 358 -2.55 15.89 -34.58
CA HIS A 358 -1.84 14.71 -34.12
C HIS A 358 -0.58 15.16 -33.40
N PHE A 359 -0.26 14.48 -32.29
CA PHE A 359 0.89 14.77 -31.46
C PHE A 359 1.92 13.65 -31.58
N LEU A 360 3.10 13.98 -32.08
CA LEU A 360 4.20 13.02 -32.25
C LEU A 360 5.13 13.07 -31.02
N LEU A 361 5.47 11.90 -30.46
CA LEU A 361 6.36 11.75 -29.32
C LEU A 361 7.44 10.70 -29.63
N CYS A 362 8.70 11.08 -29.50
CA CYS A 362 9.84 10.17 -29.63
C CYS A 362 10.37 9.79 -28.24
N ASN A 363 10.73 8.52 -27.98
CA ASN A 363 11.37 8.10 -26.72
C ASN A 363 12.42 7.01 -26.96
N THR A 364 13.55 7.11 -26.26
CA THR A 364 14.64 6.13 -26.20
C THR A 364 14.31 5.06 -25.17
N THR A 365 13.73 3.94 -25.61
CA THR A 365 13.24 2.86 -24.71
C THR A 365 14.32 2.14 -23.88
N ASP A 366 15.61 2.38 -24.13
CA ASP A 366 16.71 1.61 -23.53
C ASP A 366 17.57 2.39 -22.51
N GLN A 367 17.18 3.61 -22.09
CA GLN A 367 17.92 4.39 -21.08
C GLN A 367 16.97 5.09 -20.09
N PRO A 368 17.35 5.25 -18.81
CA PRO A 368 16.56 5.96 -17.80
C PRO A 368 16.47 7.48 -18.05
N THR A 369 17.23 8.00 -19.02
CA THR A 369 17.18 9.38 -19.50
C THR A 369 16.05 9.51 -20.52
N PHE A 370 14.91 10.05 -20.09
CA PHE A 370 13.79 10.35 -21.00
C PHE A 370 14.23 11.48 -21.95
N MET A 371 14.59 11.14 -23.19
CA MET A 371 14.79 12.11 -24.26
C MET A 371 13.57 12.08 -25.17
N HIS A 372 12.99 13.26 -25.44
CA HIS A 372 11.82 13.36 -26.28
C HIS A 372 11.90 14.51 -27.29
N ALA A 373 11.31 14.27 -28.45
CA ALA A 373 11.04 15.28 -29.47
C ALA A 373 9.53 15.31 -29.71
N ASN A 374 8.99 16.51 -29.99
CA ASN A 374 7.57 16.68 -30.25
C ASN A 374 7.27 17.56 -31.46
N ALA A 375 6.15 17.26 -32.13
CA ALA A 375 5.63 18.03 -33.24
C ALA A 375 4.10 17.88 -33.31
N TYR A 376 3.42 18.92 -33.76
CA TYR A 376 2.01 18.86 -34.14
C TYR A 376 1.90 18.66 -35.63
N VAL A 377 1.09 17.69 -36.04
CA VAL A 377 0.93 17.30 -37.44
C VAL A 377 -0.55 17.33 -37.80
N ASN A 378 -0.88 17.96 -38.91
CA ASN A 378 -2.19 17.88 -39.53
C ASN A 378 -2.05 17.03 -40.80
N ILE A 379 -2.90 16.03 -40.96
CA ILE A 379 -2.89 15.11 -42.11
C ILE A 379 -4.24 15.18 -42.77
N GLU A 380 -4.23 15.61 -44.04
CA GLU A 380 -5.40 15.53 -44.91
C GLU A 380 -5.50 14.12 -45.54
N PRO A 381 -6.70 13.70 -46.00
CA PRO A 381 -6.86 12.42 -46.67
C PRO A 381 -5.92 12.26 -47.88
N PHE A 382 -5.30 11.08 -47.99
CA PHE A 382 -4.34 10.68 -49.02
C PHE A 382 -3.05 11.53 -49.04
N GLN A 383 -2.68 12.12 -47.90
CA GLN A 383 -1.49 12.98 -47.78
C GLN A 383 -0.34 12.28 -47.05
N THR A 384 0.86 12.43 -47.61
CA THR A 384 2.12 12.21 -46.88
C THR A 384 2.58 13.55 -46.30
N VAL A 385 2.76 13.59 -44.98
CA VAL A 385 3.26 14.78 -44.27
C VAL A 385 4.70 14.55 -43.83
N ASN A 386 5.60 15.38 -44.36
CA ASN A 386 6.99 15.39 -43.94
C ASN A 386 7.17 16.37 -42.78
N VAL A 387 7.52 15.86 -41.59
CA VAL A 387 7.75 16.68 -40.39
C VAL A 387 9.17 17.23 -40.31
N GLY A 388 10.01 16.97 -41.32
CA GLY A 388 11.38 17.42 -41.39
C GLY A 388 12.28 16.72 -40.36
N THR A 389 13.22 17.49 -39.82
CA THR A 389 14.19 17.03 -38.83
C THR A 389 13.69 17.33 -37.42
N LEU A 390 13.57 16.30 -36.60
CA LEU A 390 13.25 16.38 -35.18
C LEU A 390 14.51 16.14 -34.37
N THR A 391 14.77 16.96 -33.35
CA THR A 391 15.91 16.78 -32.45
C THR A 391 15.43 16.36 -31.08
N LEU A 392 15.99 15.27 -30.56
CA LEU A 392 15.73 14.80 -29.20
C LEU A 392 16.17 15.86 -28.17
N LYS A 393 15.29 16.17 -27.23
CA LYS A 393 15.57 17.05 -26.10
C LYS A 393 15.52 16.26 -24.80
N THR A 394 16.43 16.56 -23.88
CA THR A 394 16.42 15.98 -22.54
C THR A 394 15.24 16.53 -21.74
N GLY A 395 14.35 15.69 -21.23
CA GLY A 395 13.22 16.16 -20.41
C GLY A 395 12.13 15.12 -20.12
N ARG A 396 11.32 15.37 -19.09
CA ARG A 396 10.13 14.56 -18.76
C ARG A 396 8.89 15.10 -19.47
N TYR A 397 8.07 14.20 -20.04
CA TYR A 397 6.78 14.53 -20.65
C TYR A 397 5.64 14.44 -19.63
#